data_AF-A0A822J037-F1
#
_entry.id   AF-A0A822J037-F1
#
_cell.length_a   1.000
_cell.length_b   1.000
_cell.length_c   1.000
_cell.angle_alpha   90.00
_cell.angle_beta   90.00
_cell.angle_gamma   90.00
#
_symmetry.space_group_name_H-M   'P 1'
#
loop_
_entity.id
_entity.type
_entity.pdbx_description
1 polymer ?
#
loop_
_entity_poly.entity_id
_entity_poly.type
_entity_poly.pdbx_seq_one_letter_code
_entity_poly.pdbx_strand_id
1 'polypeptide(L)'
;GFIAEFLILVNSYFTLPTFVILALFGIVFTAGYHLWAMQRAVFGTYNEKLGHIHDGASYEIASMAILVLLVIYFGLNPNPVLDMMTTSATSLLQFVTGMKGVIT
;
A
#
# COMPACT_ATOMS: atom_id res chain seq x y z
N GLY A 1 0.03 2.31 -1.63
CA GLY A 1 -0.74 2.46 -0.38
C GLY A 1 -2.06 3.12 -0.69
N PHE A 2 -2.09 4.46 -0.73
CA PHE A 2 -3.31 5.24 -0.85
C PHE A 2 -4.21 4.93 -2.06
N ILE A 3 -3.74 5.06 -3.31
CA ILE A 3 -4.61 4.87 -4.49
C ILE A 3 -5.21 3.48 -4.54
N ALA A 4 -4.41 2.44 -4.32
CA ALA A 4 -4.91 1.07 -4.29
C ALA A 4 -5.92 0.86 -3.17
N GLU A 5 -5.63 1.33 -1.95
CA GLU A 5 -6.51 1.23 -0.80
C GLU A 5 -7.82 2.01 -0.99
N PHE A 6 -7.74 3.22 -1.52
CA PHE A 6 -8.89 4.06 -1.86
C PHE A 6 -9.78 3.38 -2.91
N LEU A 7 -9.18 2.87 -4.00
CA LEU A 7 -9.91 2.16 -5.04
C LEU A 7 -10.63 0.93 -4.48
N ILE A 8 -9.96 0.13 -3.63
CA ILE A 8 -10.57 -1.04 -3.00
C ILE A 8 -11.75 -0.64 -2.12
N LEU A 9 -11.62 0.41 -1.30
CA LEU A 9 -12.69 0.85 -0.40
C LEU A 9 -13.90 1.40 -1.16
N VAL A 10 -13.68 2.25 -2.18
CA VAL A 10 -14.76 2.82 -2.99
C VAL A 10 -15.51 1.73 -3.74
N ASN A 11 -14.80 0.79 -4.38
CA ASN A 11 -15.45 -0.27 -5.14
C ASN A 11 -16.15 -1.30 -4.23
N SER A 12 -15.60 -1.58 -3.04
CA SER A 12 -16.19 -2.53 -2.10
C SER A 12 -17.40 -1.97 -1.33
N TYR A 13 -17.55 -0.65 -1.25
CA TYR A 13 -18.64 -0.03 -0.50
C TYR A 13 -20.03 -0.42 -1.02
N PHE A 14 -20.17 -0.60 -2.34
CA PHE A 14 -21.45 -0.95 -2.95
C PHE A 14 -21.96 -2.35 -2.57
N THR A 15 -21.06 -3.27 -2.22
CA THR A 15 -21.41 -4.66 -1.89
C THR A 15 -21.28 -4.97 -0.39
N LEU A 16 -20.30 -4.37 0.29
CA LEU A 16 -19.91 -4.70 1.67
C LEU A 16 -19.71 -3.44 2.53
N PRO A 17 -20.74 -2.58 2.70
CA PRO A 17 -20.59 -1.28 3.35
C PRO A 17 -20.14 -1.38 4.82
N THR A 18 -20.66 -2.36 5.57
CA THR A 18 -20.29 -2.56 6.99
C THR A 18 -18.80 -2.86 7.15
N PHE A 19 -18.23 -3.70 6.26
CA PHE A 19 -16.81 -4.03 6.31
C PHE A 19 -15.92 -2.85 5.90
N VAL A 20 -16.38 -2.05 4.93
CA VAL A 20 -15.66 -0.83 4.52
C VAL A 20 -15.60 0.19 5.66
N ILE A 21 -16.69 0.37 6.41
CA ILE A 21 -16.71 1.25 7.59
C ILE A 21 -15.72 0.74 8.65
N LEU A 22 -15.67 -0.58 8.90
CA LEU A 22 -14.68 -1.16 9.80
C LEU A 22 -13.24 -0.94 9.32
N ALA A 23 -12.99 -1.08 8.01
CA ALA A 23 -11.67 -0.85 7.43
C ALA A 23 -11.21 0.61 7.57
N LEU A 24 -12.12 1.59 7.49
CA LEU A 24 -11.79 3.01 7.69
C LEU A 24 -11.22 3.29 9.09
N PHE A 25 -11.69 2.61 10.14
CA PHE A 25 -11.07 2.73 11.46
C PHE A 25 -9.61 2.24 11.45
N GLY A 26 -9.32 1.18 10.70
CA GLY A 26 -7.97 0.67 10.51
C GLY A 26 -7.01 1.73 9.93
N ILE A 27 -7.48 2.55 9.00
CA ILE A 27 -6.70 3.67 8.43
C ILE A 27 -6.33 4.67 9.52
N VAL A 28 -7.30 5.05 10.37
CA VAL A 28 -7.07 6.02 11.46
C VAL A 28 -6.05 5.47 12.46
N PHE A 29 -6.20 4.22 12.88
CA PHE A 29 -5.24 3.58 13.80
C PHE A 29 -3.85 3.48 13.19
N THR A 30 -3.76 3.12 11.91
CA THR A 30 -2.50 3.02 11.17
C THR A 30 -1.81 4.37 11.11
N ALA A 31 -2.53 5.45 10.76
CA ALA A 31 -1.98 6.80 10.73
C ALA A 31 -1.49 7.26 12.11
N GLY A 32 -2.29 7.04 13.16
CA GLY A 32 -1.91 7.37 14.53
C GLY A 32 -0.64 6.64 15.00
N TYR A 33 -0.54 5.33 14.72
CA TYR A 33 0.64 4.54 15.04
C TYR A 33 1.89 5.03 14.30
N HIS A 34 1.78 5.35 13.00
CA HIS A 34 2.92 5.86 12.23
C HIS A 34 3.42 7.21 12.76
N LEU A 35 2.52 8.13 13.09
CA LEU A 35 2.89 9.42 13.69
C LEU A 35 3.54 9.23 15.06
N TRP A 36 2.97 8.37 15.91
CA TRP A 36 3.54 8.05 17.22
C TRP A 36 4.94 7.41 17.10
N ALA A 37 5.13 6.47 16.18
CA ALA A 37 6.41 5.83 15.93
C ALA A 37 7.44 6.85 15.40
N MET A 38 7.06 7.72 14.46
CA MET A 38 7.92 8.77 13.92
C MET A 38 8.33 9.78 14.99
N GLN A 39 7.40 10.19 15.87
CA GLN A 39 7.71 11.07 16.99
C GLN A 39 8.78 10.47 17.90
N ARG A 40 8.70 9.16 18.19
CA ARG A 40 9.66 8.50 19.07
C ARG A 40 11.00 8.20 18.39
N ALA A 41 10.99 7.90 17.09
CA ALA A 41 12.17 7.49 16.35
C ALA A 41 13.00 8.66 15.84
N VAL A 42 12.36 9.74 15.36
CA VAL A 42 13.02 10.85 14.67
C VAL A 42 12.99 12.14 15.49
N PHE A 43 11.85 12.46 16.11
CA PHE A 43 11.65 13.74 16.80
C PHE A 43 11.81 13.66 18.34
N GLY A 44 12.19 12.51 18.85
CA GLY A 44 12.33 12.25 20.30
C GLY A 44 13.68 12.75 20.85
N THR A 45 13.84 12.66 22.17
CA THR A 45 15.14 12.89 22.81
C THR A 45 16.12 11.80 22.38
N TYR A 46 17.37 12.19 22.13
CA TYR A 46 18.42 11.25 21.77
C TYR A 46 18.60 10.17 22.84
N ASN A 47 18.65 8.92 22.42
CA ASN A 47 18.88 7.80 23.32
C ASN A 47 20.38 7.56 23.46
N GLU A 48 20.95 7.89 24.62
CA GLU A 48 22.37 7.76 24.91
C GLU A 48 22.92 6.33 24.72
N LYS A 49 22.05 5.30 24.79
CA LYS A 49 22.43 3.90 24.51
C LYS A 49 22.85 3.66 23.05
N LEU A 50 22.53 4.55 22.12
CA LEU A 50 22.84 4.41 20.69
C LEU A 50 24.29 4.82 20.34
N GLY A 51 25.02 5.45 21.25
CA GLY A 51 26.44 5.80 21.04
C GLY A 51 26.66 6.89 20.00
N HIS A 52 27.68 6.75 19.13
CA HIS A 52 27.88 7.65 17.99
C HIS A 52 27.29 7.01 16.73
N ILE A 53 26.25 7.64 16.17
CA ILE A 53 25.61 7.21 14.93
C ILE A 53 26.27 7.94 13.76
N HIS A 54 26.56 7.20 12.69
CA HIS A 54 27.08 7.76 11.43
C HIS A 54 25.93 7.97 10.45
N ASP A 55 26.07 8.95 9.57
CA ASP A 55 25.12 9.15 8.48
C ASP A 55 25.13 7.95 7.53
N GLY A 56 23.98 7.68 6.90
CA GLY A 56 23.80 6.56 5.99
C GLY A 56 24.75 6.64 4.79
N ALA A 57 25.33 5.51 4.42
CA ALA A 57 26.25 5.46 3.30
C ALA A 57 25.52 5.69 1.96
N SER A 58 26.24 6.16 0.93
CA SER A 58 25.64 6.53 -0.36
C SER A 58 24.84 5.40 -1.03
N TYR A 59 25.24 4.14 -0.82
CA TYR A 59 24.51 2.98 -1.35
C TYR A 59 23.19 2.70 -0.60
N GLU A 60 23.13 2.98 0.70
CA GLU A 60 21.91 2.86 1.52
C GLU A 60 20.90 3.92 1.07
N ILE A 61 21.36 5.16 0.93
CA ILE A 61 20.55 6.26 0.42
C ILE A 61 20.05 5.98 -0.99
N ALA A 62 20.89 5.43 -1.88
CA ALA A 62 20.48 5.07 -3.24
C ALA A 62 19.31 4.05 -3.24
N SER A 63 19.36 3.04 -2.38
CA SER A 63 18.27 2.06 -2.24
C SER A 63 16.98 2.66 -1.67
N MET A 64 17.06 3.64 -0.78
CA MET A 64 15.88 4.36 -0.29
C MET A 64 15.32 5.27 -1.38
N ALA A 65 16.19 5.95 -2.13
CA ALA A 65 15.81 6.86 -3.19
C ALA A 65 15.06 6.14 -4.33
N ILE A 66 15.52 4.95 -4.74
CA ILE A 66 14.81 4.19 -5.79
C ILE A 66 13.40 3.79 -5.35
N LEU A 67 13.21 3.42 -4.08
CA LEU A 67 11.88 3.11 -3.54
C LEU A 67 10.98 4.34 -3.52
N VAL A 68 11.50 5.50 -3.10
CA VAL A 68 10.76 6.77 -3.12
C VAL A 68 10.34 7.14 -4.53
N LEU A 69 11.24 7.00 -5.52
CA LEU A 69 10.93 7.25 -6.92
C LEU A 69 9.80 6.35 -7.43
N LEU A 70 9.83 5.06 -7.10
CA LEU A 70 8.76 4.13 -7.48
C LEU A 70 7.42 4.48 -6.80
N VAL A 71 7.44 4.86 -5.52
CA VAL A 71 6.24 5.30 -4.80
C VAL A 71 5.62 6.54 -5.46
N ILE A 72 6.44 7.51 -5.86
CA ILE A 72 5.96 8.71 -6.56
C ILE A 72 5.43 8.34 -7.95
N TYR A 73 6.19 7.56 -8.73
CA TYR A 73 5.81 7.17 -10.09
C TYR A 73 4.46 6.45 -10.12
N PHE A 74 4.30 5.39 -9.31
CA PHE A 74 3.04 4.64 -9.24
C PHE A 74 1.93 5.40 -8.50
N GLY A 75 2.30 6.37 -7.66
CA GLY A 75 1.35 7.29 -7.04
C GLY A 75 0.75 8.29 -8.04
N LEU A 76 1.51 8.73 -9.03
CA LEU A 76 0.99 9.64 -10.07
C LEU A 76 0.32 8.88 -11.22
N ASN A 77 0.90 7.74 -11.61
CA ASN A 77 0.39 6.90 -12.69
C ASN A 77 0.22 5.44 -12.24
N PRO A 78 -0.96 5.05 -11.71
CA PRO A 78 -1.22 3.69 -11.25
C PRO A 78 -1.53 2.71 -12.41
N ASN A 79 -1.82 3.22 -13.61
CA ASN A 79 -2.30 2.42 -14.75
C ASN A 79 -1.38 1.25 -15.12
N PRO A 80 -0.03 1.37 -15.15
CA PRO A 80 0.84 0.25 -15.51
C PRO A 80 0.61 -0.99 -14.64
N VAL A 81 0.33 -0.80 -13.35
CA VAL A 81 0.05 -1.91 -12.43
C VAL A 81 -1.40 -2.38 -12.58
N LEU A 82 -2.35 -1.45 -12.69
CA LEU A 82 -3.77 -1.77 -12.84
C LEU A 82 -4.05 -2.55 -14.13
N ASP A 83 -3.45 -2.18 -15.25
CA ASP A 83 -3.63 -2.84 -16.54
C ASP A 83 -3.11 -4.28 -16.54
N MET A 84 -1.99 -4.52 -15.85
CA MET A 84 -1.49 -5.89 -15.62
C MET A 84 -2.49 -6.70 -14.80
N MET A 85 -3.03 -6.12 -13.73
CA MET A 85 -4.01 -6.79 -12.86
C MET A 85 -5.33 -7.08 -13.58
N THR A 86 -5.87 -6.13 -14.35
CA THR A 86 -7.15 -6.29 -15.07
C THR A 86 -7.03 -7.34 -16.17
N THR A 87 -5.89 -7.40 -16.86
CA THR A 87 -5.61 -8.45 -17.86
C THR A 87 -5.67 -9.83 -17.21
N SER A 88 -4.94 -10.04 -16.10
CA SER A 88 -4.97 -11.32 -15.37
C SER A 88 -6.36 -11.65 -14.80
N ALA A 89 -7.06 -10.67 -14.24
CA ALA A 89 -8.40 -10.86 -13.69
C ALA A 89 -9.41 -11.27 -14.78
N THR A 90 -9.32 -10.68 -15.97
CA THR A 90 -10.19 -11.00 -17.10
C THR A 90 -9.96 -12.44 -17.58
N SER A 91 -8.71 -12.86 -17.71
CA SER A 91 -8.37 -14.25 -18.06
C SER A 91 -8.92 -15.25 -17.04
N LEU A 92 -8.82 -14.94 -15.74
CA LEU A 92 -9.37 -15.79 -14.69
C LEU A 92 -10.91 -15.86 -14.74
N LEU A 93 -11.57 -14.73 -14.96
CA LEU A 93 -13.03 -14.68 -15.09
C LEU A 93 -13.52 -15.49 -16.29
N GLN A 94 -12.83 -15.40 -17.43
CA GLN A 94 -13.12 -16.21 -18.61
C GLN A 94 -12.94 -17.70 -18.33
N PHE A 95 -11.87 -18.10 -17.65
CA PHE A 95 -11.64 -19.48 -17.26
C PHE A 95 -12.75 -20.02 -16.33
N VAL A 96 -13.12 -19.27 -15.29
CA VAL A 96 -14.17 -19.67 -14.34
C VAL A 96 -15.55 -19.74 -15.01
N THR A 97 -15.87 -18.76 -15.87
CA THR A 97 -17.15 -18.73 -16.59
C THR A 97 -17.22 -19.85 -17.64
N GLY A 98 -16.11 -20.13 -18.34
CA GLY A 98 -15.98 -21.25 -19.27
C GLY A 98 -16.14 -22.60 -18.59
N MET A 99 -15.58 -22.79 -17.39
CA MET A 99 -15.82 -24.01 -16.60
C MET A 99 -17.29 -24.14 -16.18
N LYS A 100 -17.95 -23.05 -15.77
CA LYS A 100 -19.37 -23.09 -15.42
C LYS A 100 -20.25 -23.52 -16.60
N GLY A 101 -19.93 -23.09 -17.82
CA GLY A 101 -20.65 -23.49 -19.04
C GLY A 101 -20.39 -24.92 -19.53
N VAL A 102 -19.37 -25.61 -18.99
CA VAL A 102 -19.07 -27.03 -19.30
C VAL A 102 -19.74 -27.98 -18.30
N ILE A 103 -20.08 -27.51 -17.10
CA ILE A 103 -20.64 -28.32 -16.00
C ILE A 103 -22.18 -28.20 -15.90
N THR A 104 -22.81 -27.32 -16.70
CA THR A 104 -24.27 -27.24 -16.91
C THR A 104 -24.63 -27.70 -18.31
#